data_AF-A0A258C6F0-F1
#
_entry.id   AF-A0A258C6F0-F1
#
_cell.length_a   1.000
_cell.length_b   1.000
_cell.length_c   1.000
_cell.angle_alpha   90.00
_cell.angle_beta   90.00
_cell.angle_gamma   90.00
#
_symmetry.space_group_name_H-M   'P 1'
#
loop_
_entity.id
_entity.type
_entity.pdbx_description
1 polymer ?
#
loop_
_entity_poly.entity_id
_entity_poly.type
_entity_poly.pdbx_seq_one_letter_code
_entity_poly.pdbx_strand_id
1 'polypeptide(L)'
;MDDPERELRSLVFKKRQPLPVTLRLWEEVQKTDQTLVDLHFHDLRHEATSRLADHFLLHELMKVTGHKSSSMLSRYYHPKAEDLARKLP
;
A
#
# COMPACT_ATOMS: atom_id res chain seq x y z
N MET A 1 -14.67 10.94 -10.38
CA MET A 1 -14.04 11.50 -11.60
C MET A 1 -12.78 10.71 -11.79
N ASP A 2 -12.90 9.63 -12.56
CA ASP A 2 -11.83 8.67 -12.81
C ASP A 2 -10.88 9.28 -13.82
N ASP A 3 -9.79 9.83 -13.31
CA ASP A 3 -8.69 10.34 -14.11
C ASP A 3 -7.66 9.21 -14.29
N PRO A 4 -7.66 8.49 -15.43
CA PRO A 4 -6.68 7.44 -15.69
C PRO A 4 -5.22 7.95 -15.68
N GLU A 5 -4.98 9.27 -15.85
CA GLU A 5 -3.63 9.83 -15.69
C GLU A 5 -3.18 9.84 -14.24
N ARG A 6 -4.10 9.93 -13.27
CA ARG A 6 -3.76 9.92 -11.83
C ARG A 6 -3.07 8.61 -11.45
N GLU A 7 -3.57 7.50 -11.96
CA GLU A 7 -2.99 6.18 -11.74
C GLU A 7 -1.63 6.03 -12.42
N LEU A 8 -1.49 6.55 -13.64
CA LEU A 8 -0.20 6.56 -14.33
C LEU A 8 0.84 7.40 -13.56
N ARG A 9 0.47 8.56 -13.01
CA ARG A 9 1.33 9.38 -12.16
C ARG A 9 1.71 8.67 -10.86
N SER A 10 0.81 7.85 -10.30
CA SER A 10 1.06 7.07 -9.09
C SER A 10 2.15 5.99 -9.29
N LEU A 11 2.26 5.48 -10.51
CA LEU A 11 3.27 4.50 -10.93
C LEU A 11 4.65 5.10 -11.21
N VAL A 12 4.73 6.42 -11.44
CA VAL A 12 6.00 7.09 -11.76
C VAL A 12 6.85 7.21 -10.50
N PHE A 13 7.83 6.31 -10.35
CA PHE A 13 8.81 6.38 -9.28
C PHE A 13 10.08 7.12 -9.74
N LYS A 14 10.45 8.21 -9.04
CA LYS A 14 11.65 9.02 -9.36
C LYS A 14 11.74 9.42 -10.85
N LYS A 15 10.62 9.84 -11.45
CA LYS A 15 10.52 10.20 -12.88
C LYS A 15 10.78 9.04 -13.87
N ARG A 16 10.85 7.79 -13.40
CA ARG A 16 10.93 6.63 -14.27
C ARG A 16 9.53 6.26 -14.74
N GLN A 17 9.39 6.01 -16.04
CA GLN A 17 8.16 5.45 -16.58
C GLN A 17 7.98 4.02 -16.06
N PRO A 18 6.73 3.58 -15.79
CA PRO A 18 6.46 2.20 -15.43
C PRO A 18 6.94 1.25 -16.53
N LEU A 19 7.36 0.05 -16.13
CA LEU A 19 7.82 -0.95 -17.07
C LEU A 19 6.63 -1.42 -17.95
N PRO A 20 6.88 -1.79 -19.23
CA PRO A 20 5.80 -2.28 -20.11
C PRO A 20 5.06 -3.52 -19.58
N VAL A 21 5.74 -4.34 -18.77
CA VAL A 21 5.10 -5.48 -18.10
C VAL A 21 4.10 -5.04 -17.03
N THR A 22 4.38 -3.96 -16.30
CA THR A 22 3.48 -3.42 -15.27
C THR A 22 2.18 -2.92 -15.89
N LEU A 23 2.27 -2.22 -17.02
CA LEU A 23 1.10 -1.72 -17.74
C LEU A 23 0.23 -2.87 -18.28
N ARG A 24 0.84 -3.92 -18.84
CA ARG A 24 0.11 -5.09 -19.33
C ARG A 24 -0.64 -5.82 -18.20
N LEU A 25 0.04 -6.11 -17.10
CA LEU A 25 -0.58 -6.76 -15.94
C LEU A 25 -1.73 -5.93 -15.37
N TRP A 26 -1.60 -4.60 -15.36
CA TRP A 26 -2.65 -3.71 -14.90
C TRP A 26 -3.91 -3.80 -15.76
N GLU A 27 -3.75 -3.75 -17.09
CA GLU A 27 -4.88 -3.92 -18.02
C GLU A 27 -5.54 -5.30 -17.91
N GLU A 28 -4.76 -6.35 -17.67
CA GLU A 28 -5.26 -7.72 -17.49
C GLU A 28 -6.11 -7.84 -16.22
N VAL A 29 -5.64 -7.29 -15.09
CA VAL A 29 -6.38 -7.31 -13.81
C VAL A 29 -7.71 -6.58 -13.94
N GLN A 30 -7.74 -5.40 -14.54
CA GLN A 30 -8.99 -4.63 -14.74
C GLN A 30 -10.02 -5.35 -15.63
N LYS A 31 -9.56 -6.17 -16.59
CA LYS A 31 -10.46 -6.91 -17.49
C LYS A 31 -10.97 -8.22 -16.90
N THR A 32 -10.18 -8.85 -16.02
CA THR A 32 -10.43 -10.22 -15.59
C THR A 32 -11.21 -10.28 -14.28
N ASP A 33 -11.00 -9.32 -13.38
CA ASP A 33 -11.53 -9.40 -12.02
C ASP A 33 -12.75 -8.49 -11.83
N GLN A 34 -13.94 -9.09 -11.76
CA GLN A 34 -15.20 -8.36 -11.48
C GLN A 34 -15.37 -8.03 -9.99
N THR A 35 -14.52 -8.55 -9.11
CA THR A 35 -14.63 -8.35 -7.65
C THR A 35 -13.86 -7.12 -7.19
N LEU A 36 -12.80 -6.74 -7.92
CA LEU A 36 -11.95 -5.59 -7.64
C LEU A 36 -12.48 -4.35 -8.38
N VAL A 37 -13.66 -3.89 -7.96
CA VAL A 37 -14.28 -2.67 -8.49
C VAL A 37 -13.49 -1.45 -8.00
N ASP A 38 -13.12 -0.57 -8.93
CA ASP A 38 -12.44 0.71 -8.62
C ASP A 38 -11.08 0.54 -7.91
N LEU A 39 -10.33 -0.52 -8.28
CA LEU A 39 -8.99 -0.75 -7.75
C LEU A 39 -7.99 0.31 -8.23
N HIS A 40 -7.32 0.97 -7.30
CA HIS A 40 -6.25 1.91 -7.57
C HIS A 40 -4.90 1.38 -7.07
N PHE A 41 -3.79 1.85 -7.65
CA PHE A 41 -2.44 1.47 -7.24
C PHE A 41 -2.12 1.84 -5.79
N HIS A 42 -2.73 2.90 -5.26
CA HIS A 42 -2.54 3.28 -3.86
C HIS A 42 -3.14 2.26 -2.87
N ASP A 43 -4.15 1.48 -3.30
CA ASP A 43 -4.74 0.42 -2.50
C ASP A 43 -3.77 -0.74 -2.30
N LEU A 44 -2.94 -1.05 -3.31
CA LEU A 44 -1.88 -2.06 -3.16
C LEU A 44 -0.86 -1.65 -2.09
N ARG A 45 -0.49 -0.36 -2.05
CA ARG A 45 0.39 0.16 -1.01
C ARG A 45 -0.28 0.11 0.37
N HIS A 46 -1.58 0.39 0.42
CA HIS A 46 -2.39 0.33 1.64
C HIS A 46 -2.46 -1.10 2.19
N GLU A 47 -2.77 -2.07 1.34
CA GLU A 47 -2.87 -3.48 1.68
C GLU A 47 -1.52 -4.04 2.13
N ALA A 48 -0.45 -3.77 1.38
CA ALA A 48 0.89 -4.21 1.75
C ALA A 48 1.33 -3.62 3.11
N THR A 49 1.05 -2.34 3.34
CA THR A 49 1.38 -1.68 4.62
C THR A 49 0.58 -2.27 5.78
N SER A 50 -0.69 -2.59 5.57
CA SER A 50 -1.56 -3.19 6.59
C SER A 50 -1.09 -4.60 6.97
N ARG A 51 -0.73 -5.44 6.00
CA ARG A 51 -0.15 -6.77 6.27
C ARG A 51 1.19 -6.70 7.02
N LEU A 52 2.03 -5.72 6.67
CA LEU A 52 3.31 -5.52 7.33
C LEU A 52 3.15 -4.97 8.76
N ALA A 53 2.06 -4.25 9.06
CA ALA A 53 1.81 -3.70 10.38
C ALA A 53 1.65 -4.78 11.47
N ASP A 54 1.23 -6.00 11.10
CA ASP A 54 1.15 -7.14 12.02
C ASP A 54 2.53 -7.71 12.39
N HIS A 55 3.55 -7.46 11.56
CA HIS A 55 4.89 -8.02 11.73
C HIS A 55 5.92 -7.01 12.25
N PHE A 56 5.69 -5.73 12.07
CA PHE A 56 6.66 -4.67 12.35
C PHE A 56 6.10 -3.62 13.31
N LEU A 57 6.97 -3.09 14.17
CA LEU A 57 6.62 -1.91 14.96
C LEU A 57 6.50 -0.68 14.05
N LEU A 58 5.70 0.31 14.47
CA LEU A 58 5.39 1.51 13.68
C LEU A 58 6.65 2.20 13.09
N HIS A 59 7.74 2.27 13.86
CA HIS A 59 8.99 2.91 13.42
C HIS A 59 9.77 2.09 12.39
N GLU A 60 9.66 0.76 12.41
CA GLU A 60 10.27 -0.13 11.42
C GLU A 60 9.45 -0.12 10.14
N LEU A 61 8.12 -0.19 10.30
CA LEU A 61 7.18 -0.07 9.20
C LEU A 61 7.36 1.24 8.43
N MET A 62 7.60 2.35 9.13
CA MET A 62 7.96 3.65 8.52
C MET A 62 9.17 3.55 7.59
N LYS A 63 10.25 2.89 8.03
CA LYS A 63 11.48 2.73 7.25
C LYS A 63 11.27 1.84 6.04
N VAL A 64 10.57 0.72 6.21
CA VAL A 64 10.30 -0.25 5.12
C VAL A 64 9.40 0.36 4.04
N THR A 65 8.36 1.07 4.45
CA THR A 65 7.37 1.65 3.53
C THR A 65 7.75 3.04 2.99
N GLY A 66 8.84 3.64 3.52
CA GLY A 66 9.37 4.93 3.10
C GLY A 66 8.56 6.15 3.56
N HIS A 67 7.77 6.02 4.65
CA HIS A 67 7.00 7.13 5.20
C HIS A 67 7.87 8.02 6.11
N LYS A 68 7.80 9.33 5.88
CA LYS A 68 8.53 10.33 6.68
C LYS A 68 7.85 10.67 8.01
N SER A 69 6.55 10.41 8.13
CA SER A 69 5.75 10.72 9.33
C SER A 69 4.88 9.53 9.72
N SER A 70 4.82 9.26 11.03
CA SER A 70 3.99 8.21 11.64
C SER A 70 2.50 8.50 11.51
N SER A 71 2.12 9.78 11.40
CA SER A 71 0.72 10.21 11.30
C SER A 71 -0.03 9.58 10.12
N MET A 72 0.67 9.31 9.02
CA MET A 72 0.07 8.60 7.87
C MET A 72 -0.11 7.10 8.10
N LEU A 73 0.73 6.49 8.95
CA LEU A 73 0.74 5.06 9.24
C LEU A 73 -0.15 4.67 10.42
N SER A 74 -0.48 5.62 11.30
CA SER A 74 -1.41 5.38 12.41
C SER A 74 -2.78 4.87 11.96
N ARG A 75 -3.19 5.12 10.71
CA ARG A 75 -4.41 4.55 10.12
C ARG A 75 -4.32 3.06 9.78
N TYR A 76 -3.11 2.51 9.71
CA TYR A 76 -2.85 1.14 9.27
C TYR A 76 -2.27 0.28 10.40
N TYR A 77 -1.87 0.91 11.51
CA TYR A 77 -1.31 0.24 12.67
C TYR A 77 -2.40 0.01 13.73
N HIS A 78 -2.99 -1.19 13.71
CA HIS A 78 -4.02 -1.64 14.66
C HIS A 78 -3.48 -2.81 15.51
N PRO A 79 -2.57 -2.56 16.46
CA PRO A 79 -1.99 -3.63 17.27
C PRO A 79 -3.09 -4.30 18.12
N LYS A 80 -3.12 -5.63 18.14
CA LYS A 80 -4.05 -6.37 19.00
C LYS A 80 -3.66 -6.16 20.47
N ALA A 81 -4.66 -5.95 21.32
CA ALA A 81 -4.46 -5.76 22.75
C ALA A 81 -3.68 -6.92 23.40
N GLU A 82 -3.90 -8.14 22.90
CA GLU A 82 -3.17 -9.35 23.33
C GLU A 82 -1.67 -9.26 23.04
N ASP A 83 -1.27 -8.76 21.87
CA ASP A 83 0.14 -8.62 21.49
C ASP A 83 0.84 -7.48 22.25
N LEU A 84 0.07 -6.47 22.66
CA LEU A 84 0.55 -5.42 23.57
C LEU A 84 0.72 -5.96 24.99
N ALA A 85 -0.22 -6.77 25.48
CA ALA A 85 -0.17 -7.38 26.81
C ALA A 85 1.05 -8.31 26.96
N ARG A 86 1.40 -9.08 25.92
CA ARG A 86 2.61 -9.92 25.92
C ARG A 86 3.93 -9.13 25.98
N LYS A 87 3.90 -7.82 25.69
CA LYS A 87 5.08 -6.93 25.72
C LYS A 87 5.20 -6.16 27.04
N LEU A 88 4.22 -6.24 27.93
CA LEU A 88 4.29 -5.65 29.26
C LEU A 88 5.04 -6.62 30.21
N PRO A 89 5.92 -6.10 31.09
CA PRO A 89 6.67 -6.89 32.06
C PRO A 89 5.78 -7.49 33.17
#